data_AF-A0A6G9Z073-F1
#
_entry.id   AF-A0A6G9Z073-F1
#
_cell.length_a   1.000
_cell.length_b   1.000
_cell.length_c   1.000
_cell.angle_alpha   90.00
_cell.angle_beta   90.00
_cell.angle_gamma   90.00
#
_symmetry.space_group_name_H-M   'P 1'
#
loop_
_entity.id
_entity.type
_entity.pdbx_description
1 polymer ?
#
loop_
_entity_poly.entity_id
_entity_poly.type
_entity_poly.pdbx_seq_one_letter_code
_entity_poly.pdbx_strand_id
1 'polypeptide(L)'
;MKHAAVILTCATLVAGAAACTDRPDPAQSVADNMIGHITATGGADKTAVHDLLTGNGLRDGITTDRVLDTLMHRHWNDNGTAVGTMVSWIETDAKSPDTATATRAGEAATGLARYLGSHASDLLNLDGPRTRSLGQVNPRAAQGISAALAPYAANLAGINTPGIAAPAFTPPDEPNSPRHNAINIVSIAVSDKDAANHFADAVFADASQIADAWLSSVLDQQSATVTPCQYGILRRILDRALTTEADDRTHDKFGDSPPTDTTKHEQPYVNYSLTGFYQPDLDLVKALQDHDGTIEHNPRYNYLFGPDNHLKDIIAIVDSGETNDGTAKADLTNILTSYRGGVLALPSLNFYNGFRDGWDSVK
;
A
#
# COMPACT_ATOMS: atom_id res chain seq x y z
N MET A 1 47.94 36.47 74.76
CA MET A 1 46.60 36.00 75.18
C MET A 1 45.62 36.59 74.18
N LYS A 2 45.14 35.82 73.19
CA LYS A 2 43.89 35.00 73.22
C LYS A 2 42.68 35.93 73.42
N HIS A 3 41.64 36.03 72.60
CA HIS A 3 40.94 35.26 71.57
C HIS A 3 39.95 36.26 70.91
N ALA A 4 39.19 36.07 69.83
CA ALA A 4 39.09 35.16 68.70
C ALA A 4 38.01 35.82 67.79
N ALA A 5 38.20 35.78 66.49
CA ALA A 5 37.20 36.23 65.52
C ALA A 5 36.03 35.23 65.48
N VAL A 6 34.80 35.73 65.62
CA VAL A 6 33.59 34.98 65.31
C VAL A 6 33.15 35.36 63.90
N ILE A 7 33.49 34.49 62.95
CA ILE A 7 32.95 34.50 61.59
C ILE A 7 31.55 33.91 61.69
N LEU A 8 30.52 34.72 61.41
CA LEU A 8 29.14 34.26 61.31
C LEU A 8 28.94 33.71 59.89
N THR A 9 29.02 32.40 59.77
CA THR A 9 28.74 31.64 58.54
C THR A 9 27.22 31.60 58.33
N CYS A 10 26.69 32.46 57.45
CA CYS A 10 25.38 32.21 56.86
C CYS A 10 25.53 31.11 55.80
N ALA A 11 25.31 29.87 56.22
CA ALA A 11 25.10 28.74 55.34
C ALA A 11 23.78 28.94 54.58
N THR A 12 23.86 29.47 53.36
CA THR A 12 22.79 29.30 52.38
C THR A 12 22.83 27.86 51.88
N LEU A 13 21.71 27.17 52.05
CA LEU A 13 21.45 25.84 51.53
C LEU A 13 21.78 25.77 50.03
N VAL A 14 22.86 25.06 49.69
CA VAL A 14 23.02 24.44 48.37
C VAL A 14 22.67 22.97 48.56
N ALA A 15 21.37 22.67 48.54
CA ALA A 15 20.85 21.31 48.48
C ALA A 15 19.60 21.35 47.61
N GLY A 16 19.68 20.72 46.44
CA GLY A 16 18.53 20.57 45.55
C GLY A 16 18.68 21.16 44.14
N ALA A 17 19.88 21.24 43.59
CA ALA A 17 20.00 21.09 42.13
C ALA A 17 19.72 19.60 41.84
N ALA A 18 18.44 19.24 41.77
CA ALA A 18 18.06 18.04 41.06
C ALA A 18 18.63 18.20 39.66
N ALA A 19 19.62 17.38 39.33
CA ALA A 19 19.95 17.12 37.95
C ALA A 19 18.66 16.59 37.32
N CYS A 20 17.89 17.48 36.68
CA CYS A 20 16.92 17.09 35.66
C CYS A 20 17.74 16.51 34.51
N THR A 21 18.24 15.29 34.68
CA THR A 21 18.60 14.46 33.55
C THR A 21 17.31 14.29 32.77
N ASP A 22 17.25 14.88 31.57
CA ASP A 22 16.24 14.57 30.56
C ASP A 22 16.16 13.05 30.43
N ARG A 23 15.22 12.44 31.14
CA ARG A 23 14.94 11.03 30.96
C ARG A 23 14.24 10.98 29.59
N PRO A 24 14.82 10.28 28.60
CA PRO A 24 14.19 10.19 27.29
C PRO A 24 12.75 9.70 27.47
N ASP A 25 11.84 10.24 26.66
CA ASP A 25 10.46 9.82 26.63
C ASP A 25 10.41 8.27 26.63
N PRO A 26 9.63 7.63 27.52
CA PRO A 26 9.50 6.18 27.53
C PRO A 26 9.20 5.57 26.15
N ALA A 27 8.41 6.23 25.30
CA ALA A 27 8.14 5.77 23.94
C ALA A 27 9.38 5.88 23.04
N GLN A 28 10.15 6.95 23.18
CA GLN A 28 11.43 7.11 22.50
C GLN A 28 12.44 6.05 22.92
N SER A 29 12.47 5.69 24.21
CA SER A 29 13.32 4.61 24.69
C SER A 29 12.94 3.26 24.08
N VAL A 30 11.64 2.97 23.91
CA VAL A 30 11.18 1.74 23.23
C VAL A 30 11.58 1.75 21.76
N ALA A 31 11.34 2.85 21.05
CA ALA A 31 11.73 3.03 19.65
C ALA A 31 13.25 2.84 19.46
N ASP A 32 14.08 3.50 20.27
CA ASP A 32 15.53 3.44 20.19
C ASP A 32 16.05 2.02 20.49
N ASN A 33 15.42 1.29 21.42
CA ASN A 33 15.78 -0.11 21.69
C ASN A 33 15.45 -1.02 20.50
N MET A 34 14.31 -0.84 19.84
CA MET A 34 13.97 -1.63 18.66
C MET A 34 14.97 -1.45 17.53
N ILE A 35 15.34 -0.21 17.24
CA ILE A 35 16.34 0.12 16.23
C ILE A 35 17.73 -0.37 16.65
N GLY A 36 18.08 -0.24 17.93
CA GLY A 36 19.31 -0.80 18.49
C GLY A 36 19.40 -2.31 18.29
N HIS A 37 18.30 -3.05 18.47
CA HIS A 37 18.27 -4.48 18.21
C HIS A 37 18.46 -4.80 16.71
N ILE A 38 17.73 -4.14 15.82
CA ILE A 38 17.83 -4.34 14.37
C ILE A 38 19.27 -4.13 13.88
N THR A 39 19.91 -3.06 14.34
CA THR A 39 21.29 -2.73 13.96
C THR A 39 22.31 -3.74 14.49
N ALA A 40 22.09 -4.28 15.70
CA ALA A 40 23.00 -5.25 16.31
C ALA A 40 22.88 -6.66 15.68
N THR A 41 21.69 -7.07 15.28
CA THR A 41 21.42 -8.43 14.77
C THR A 41 21.36 -8.51 13.24
N GLY A 42 21.28 -7.37 12.55
CA GLY A 42 21.07 -7.32 11.10
C GLY A 42 19.66 -7.69 10.65
N GLY A 43 18.68 -7.73 11.57
CA GLY A 43 17.29 -8.08 11.26
C GLY A 43 16.32 -7.81 12.40
N ALA A 44 15.04 -7.68 12.08
CA ALA A 44 14.00 -7.41 13.06
C ALA A 44 13.73 -8.62 13.98
N ASP A 45 13.59 -8.36 15.28
CA ASP A 45 12.92 -9.31 16.18
C ASP A 45 11.43 -9.29 15.86
N LYS A 46 10.99 -10.24 15.03
CA LYS A 46 9.61 -10.31 14.51
C LYS A 46 8.58 -10.37 15.63
N THR A 47 8.90 -11.05 16.74
CA THR A 47 7.98 -11.18 17.89
C THR A 47 7.84 -9.84 18.59
N ALA A 48 8.95 -9.15 18.88
CA ALA A 48 8.90 -7.83 19.50
C ALA A 48 8.20 -6.79 18.62
N VAL A 49 8.40 -6.84 17.31
CA VAL A 49 7.72 -5.95 16.35
C VAL A 49 6.23 -6.26 16.27
N HIS A 50 5.85 -7.55 16.19
CA HIS A 50 4.44 -7.96 16.22
C HIS A 50 3.77 -7.50 17.50
N ASP A 51 4.37 -7.76 18.67
CA ASP A 51 3.84 -7.35 19.96
C ASP A 51 3.65 -5.82 20.03
N LEU A 52 4.62 -5.02 19.56
CA LEU A 52 4.44 -3.58 19.47
C LEU A 52 3.25 -3.20 18.59
N LEU A 53 3.16 -3.76 17.38
CA LEU A 53 2.15 -3.39 16.39
C LEU A 53 0.74 -3.80 16.85
N THR A 54 0.60 -4.89 17.60
CA THR A 54 -0.66 -5.32 18.21
C THR A 54 -0.94 -4.67 19.56
N GLY A 55 0.01 -3.93 20.13
CA GLY A 55 -0.11 -3.28 21.44
C GLY A 55 0.13 -4.20 22.63
N ASN A 56 0.66 -5.40 22.40
CA ASN A 56 1.08 -6.34 23.43
C ASN A 56 2.45 -5.96 24.01
N GLY A 57 2.67 -6.27 25.29
CA GLY A 57 3.99 -6.14 25.91
C GLY A 57 4.49 -4.71 26.17
N LEU A 58 3.68 -3.69 25.88
CA LEU A 58 4.00 -2.29 26.19
C LEU A 58 3.81 -1.98 27.68
N ARG A 59 4.68 -1.13 28.22
CA ARG A 59 4.58 -0.66 29.62
C ARG A 59 3.41 0.31 29.78
N ASP A 60 2.85 0.38 30.98
CA ASP A 60 1.80 1.34 31.33
C ASP A 60 2.14 2.78 30.88
N GLY A 61 1.20 3.41 30.17
CA GLY A 61 1.36 4.77 29.64
C GLY A 61 2.11 4.89 28.32
N ILE A 62 2.54 3.77 27.72
CA ILE A 62 3.09 3.70 26.36
C ILE A 62 2.08 3.03 25.44
N THR A 63 1.73 3.69 24.34
CA THR A 63 0.86 3.12 23.30
C THR A 63 1.66 2.83 22.04
N THR A 64 1.17 1.89 21.22
CA THR A 64 1.73 1.63 19.88
C THR A 64 1.85 2.92 19.08
N ASP A 65 0.80 3.75 19.09
CA ASP A 65 0.77 5.00 18.33
C ASP A 65 1.89 5.95 18.75
N ARG A 66 2.16 6.09 20.05
CA ARG A 66 3.24 6.98 20.53
C ARG A 66 4.64 6.50 20.12
N VAL A 67 4.84 5.18 20.08
CA VAL A 67 6.11 4.60 19.62
C VAL A 67 6.25 4.76 18.11
N LEU A 68 5.21 4.44 17.34
CA LEU A 68 5.20 4.61 15.88
C LEU A 68 5.35 6.08 15.50
N ASP A 69 4.72 7.00 16.23
CA ASP A 69 4.88 8.44 16.05
C ASP A 69 6.35 8.88 16.16
N THR A 70 7.04 8.37 17.19
CA THR A 70 8.47 8.64 17.39
C THR A 70 9.33 8.06 16.25
N LEU A 71 8.95 6.91 15.69
CA LEU A 71 9.70 6.24 14.62
C LEU A 71 9.46 6.90 13.26
N MET A 72 8.22 7.27 12.96
CA MET A 72 7.80 7.72 11.62
C MET A 72 8.08 9.20 11.39
N HIS A 73 7.96 10.05 12.41
CA HIS A 73 8.27 11.49 12.31
C HIS A 73 9.76 11.82 12.47
N ARG A 74 10.61 10.83 12.76
CA ARG A 74 12.05 11.04 12.87
C ARG A 74 12.68 11.19 11.48
N HIS A 75 13.55 12.18 11.32
CA HIS A 75 14.42 12.32 10.15
C HIS A 75 15.61 11.39 10.31
N TRP A 76 15.60 10.26 9.59
CA TRP A 76 16.64 9.26 9.72
C TRP A 76 17.81 9.55 8.78
N ASN A 77 19.04 9.52 9.31
CA ASN A 77 20.25 9.66 8.49
C ASN A 77 20.46 8.51 7.50
N ASP A 78 19.80 7.37 7.70
CA ASP A 78 19.82 6.20 6.83
C ASP A 78 18.62 6.14 5.86
N ASN A 79 17.92 7.27 5.67
CA ASN A 79 16.72 7.40 4.86
C ASN A 79 15.56 6.48 5.32
N GLY A 80 15.54 6.05 6.58
CA GLY A 80 14.49 5.20 7.15
C GLY A 80 14.76 3.71 7.00
N THR A 81 15.99 3.30 6.70
CA THR A 81 16.34 1.89 6.47
C THR A 81 16.03 1.02 7.68
N ALA A 82 16.29 1.52 8.89
CA ALA A 82 15.98 0.78 10.11
C ALA A 82 14.47 0.53 10.29
N VAL A 83 13.63 1.53 10.00
CA VAL A 83 12.16 1.39 10.04
C VAL A 83 11.66 0.43 8.97
N GLY A 84 12.18 0.55 7.74
CA GLY A 84 11.83 -0.39 6.66
C GLY A 84 12.20 -1.83 7.01
N THR A 85 13.39 -2.04 7.60
CA THR A 85 13.85 -3.36 8.04
C THR A 85 12.96 -3.93 9.15
N MET A 86 12.49 -3.08 10.07
CA MET A 86 11.60 -3.47 11.18
C MET A 86 10.35 -4.22 10.69
N VAL A 87 9.74 -3.77 9.59
CA VAL A 87 8.48 -4.30 9.06
C VAL A 87 8.65 -5.23 7.85
N SER A 88 9.84 -5.29 7.25
CA SER A 88 10.12 -6.03 6.02
C SER A 88 9.76 -7.52 6.06
N TRP A 89 9.78 -8.15 7.24
CA TRP A 89 9.45 -9.56 7.39
C TRP A 89 7.97 -9.88 7.14
N ILE A 90 7.09 -8.90 7.29
CA ILE A 90 5.64 -9.07 7.17
C ILE A 90 5.29 -9.58 5.77
N GLU A 91 5.92 -9.04 4.72
CA GLU A 91 5.64 -9.44 3.34
C GLU A 91 5.87 -10.94 3.11
N THR A 92 7.02 -11.43 3.57
CA THR A 92 7.41 -12.83 3.40
C THR A 92 6.56 -13.75 4.27
N ASP A 93 6.34 -13.39 5.52
CA ASP A 93 5.58 -14.21 6.46
C ASP A 93 4.09 -14.28 6.06
N ALA A 94 3.52 -13.24 5.43
CA ALA A 94 2.15 -13.22 4.92
C ALA A 94 1.87 -14.32 3.88
N LYS A 95 2.90 -14.72 3.13
CA LYS A 95 2.85 -15.77 2.08
C LYS A 95 3.22 -17.15 2.62
N SER A 96 3.47 -17.28 3.93
CA SER A 96 3.89 -18.54 4.54
C SER A 96 2.79 -19.59 4.46
N PRO A 97 3.10 -20.87 4.12
CA PRO A 97 2.15 -21.97 4.23
C PRO A 97 1.86 -22.33 5.71
N ASP A 98 2.70 -21.90 6.64
CA ASP A 98 2.42 -22.04 8.07
C ASP A 98 1.42 -20.98 8.53
N THR A 99 0.23 -21.44 8.93
CA THR A 99 -0.88 -20.57 9.34
C THR A 99 -0.51 -19.65 10.50
N ALA A 100 0.27 -20.12 11.48
CA ALA A 100 0.66 -19.28 12.62
C ALA A 100 1.56 -18.12 12.18
N THR A 101 2.52 -18.38 11.30
CA THR A 101 3.40 -17.36 10.71
C THR A 101 2.61 -16.34 9.88
N ALA A 102 1.71 -16.79 9.00
CA ALA A 102 0.89 -15.89 8.18
C ALA A 102 -0.08 -15.05 9.02
N THR A 103 -0.67 -15.65 10.07
CA THR A 103 -1.53 -14.94 11.03
C THR A 103 -0.76 -13.83 11.74
N ARG A 104 0.45 -14.11 12.23
CA ARG A 104 1.28 -13.09 12.89
C ARG A 104 1.59 -11.91 11.96
N ALA A 105 1.86 -12.18 10.69
CA ALA A 105 2.05 -11.12 9.70
C ALA A 105 0.77 -10.28 9.52
N GLY A 106 -0.40 -10.92 9.43
CA GLY A 106 -1.68 -10.22 9.24
C GLY A 106 -2.06 -9.31 10.41
N GLU A 107 -1.84 -9.78 11.62
CA GLU A 107 -2.07 -8.99 12.84
C GLU A 107 -1.10 -7.80 12.93
N ALA A 108 0.18 -8.01 12.62
CA ALA A 108 1.18 -6.94 12.57
C ALA A 108 0.83 -5.89 11.49
N ALA A 109 0.47 -6.34 10.29
CA ALA A 109 0.04 -5.49 9.20
C ALA A 109 -1.24 -4.70 9.55
N THR A 110 -2.17 -5.30 10.28
CA THR A 110 -3.37 -4.62 10.81
C THR A 110 -2.98 -3.47 11.75
N GLY A 111 -2.07 -3.73 12.68
CA GLY A 111 -1.57 -2.71 13.62
C GLY A 111 -0.89 -1.55 12.92
N LEU A 112 -0.04 -1.85 11.93
CA LEU A 112 0.61 -0.84 11.09
C LEU A 112 -0.41 -0.04 10.28
N ALA A 113 -1.32 -0.71 9.57
CA ALA A 113 -2.37 -0.08 8.77
C ALA A 113 -3.27 0.84 9.60
N ARG A 114 -3.64 0.42 10.82
CA ARG A 114 -4.42 1.26 11.76
C ARG A 114 -3.71 2.59 12.05
N TYR A 115 -2.41 2.53 12.38
CA TYR A 115 -1.64 3.74 12.65
C TYR A 115 -1.54 4.64 11.43
N LEU A 116 -1.22 4.09 10.26
CA LEU A 116 -1.10 4.86 9.01
C LEU A 116 -2.42 5.55 8.64
N GLY A 117 -3.54 4.81 8.72
CA GLY A 117 -4.86 5.34 8.35
C GLY A 117 -5.28 6.55 9.18
N SER A 118 -4.90 6.60 10.46
CA SER A 118 -5.23 7.69 11.38
C SER A 118 -4.23 8.87 11.36
N HIS A 119 -3.06 8.71 10.72
CA HIS A 119 -2.00 9.72 10.70
C HIS A 119 -1.63 10.16 9.27
N ALA A 120 -2.48 9.90 8.27
CA ALA A 120 -2.17 10.22 6.87
C ALA A 120 -1.89 11.70 6.61
N SER A 121 -2.63 12.61 7.26
CA SER A 121 -2.34 14.04 7.12
C SER A 121 -0.92 14.37 7.56
N ASP A 122 -0.48 13.83 8.70
CA ASP A 122 0.83 14.13 9.28
C ASP A 122 1.95 13.41 8.51
N LEU A 123 1.73 12.16 8.08
CA LEU A 123 2.73 11.38 7.36
C LEU A 123 2.87 11.77 5.89
N LEU A 124 1.87 12.41 5.29
CA LEU A 124 2.03 13.08 4.00
C LEU A 124 2.68 14.46 4.16
N ASN A 125 2.67 15.03 5.37
CA ASN A 125 3.19 16.36 5.67
C ASN A 125 4.11 16.34 6.92
N LEU A 126 5.26 15.65 6.83
CA LEU A 126 6.01 15.16 8.00
C LEU A 126 6.52 16.26 8.95
N ASP A 127 6.82 17.44 8.41
CA ASP A 127 7.30 18.62 9.14
C ASP A 127 6.17 19.65 9.40
N GLY A 128 4.91 19.22 9.31
CA GLY A 128 3.71 20.05 9.41
C GLY A 128 3.13 20.42 8.04
N PRO A 129 2.04 21.21 7.99
CA PRO A 129 1.30 21.44 6.75
C PRO A 129 2.18 21.98 5.61
N ARG A 130 2.00 21.41 4.41
CA ARG A 130 2.72 21.75 3.18
C ARG A 130 4.21 21.41 3.23
N THR A 131 4.52 20.23 3.73
CA THR A 131 5.90 19.75 3.84
C THR A 131 6.00 18.35 3.26
N ARG A 132 7.24 17.92 3.05
CA ARG A 132 7.53 16.64 2.43
C ARG A 132 6.88 15.47 3.18
N SER A 133 6.37 14.52 2.42
CA SER A 133 5.84 13.26 2.93
C SER A 133 6.91 12.33 3.52
N LEU A 134 6.46 11.30 4.24
CA LEU A 134 7.30 10.24 4.78
C LEU A 134 8.19 9.62 3.70
N GLY A 135 7.66 9.34 2.50
CA GLY A 135 8.44 8.77 1.40
C GLY A 135 9.48 9.74 0.82
N GLN A 136 9.23 11.05 0.88
CA GLN A 136 10.20 12.07 0.45
C GLN A 136 11.30 12.33 1.49
N VAL A 137 11.03 12.13 2.78
CA VAL A 137 12.01 12.32 3.87
C VAL A 137 12.76 11.03 4.18
N ASN A 138 12.04 9.91 4.27
CA ASN A 138 12.51 8.58 4.66
C ASN A 138 12.07 7.52 3.61
N PRO A 139 12.60 7.57 2.37
CA PRO A 139 12.14 6.71 1.28
C PRO A 139 12.24 5.21 1.59
N ARG A 140 13.25 4.77 2.37
CA ARG A 140 13.40 3.35 2.73
C ARG A 140 12.36 2.90 3.76
N ALA A 141 11.83 3.81 4.58
CA ALA A 141 10.72 3.50 5.46
C ALA A 141 9.44 3.29 4.64
N ALA A 142 9.13 4.20 3.71
CA ALA A 142 7.97 4.06 2.83
C ALA A 142 8.03 2.78 1.98
N GLN A 143 9.20 2.43 1.44
CA GLN A 143 9.41 1.17 0.72
C GLN A 143 9.14 -0.07 1.59
N GLY A 144 9.65 -0.09 2.83
CA GLY A 144 9.38 -1.19 3.76
C GLY A 144 7.92 -1.29 4.18
N ILE A 145 7.23 -0.16 4.37
CA ILE A 145 5.79 -0.10 4.67
C ILE A 145 4.98 -0.63 3.48
N SER A 146 5.30 -0.17 2.26
CA SER A 146 4.66 -0.65 1.04
C SER A 146 4.81 -2.17 0.89
N ALA A 147 6.03 -2.70 1.04
CA ALA A 147 6.28 -4.13 1.00
C ALA A 147 5.50 -4.89 2.08
N ALA A 148 5.48 -4.40 3.32
CA ALA A 148 4.74 -5.02 4.41
C ALA A 148 3.22 -5.09 4.15
N LEU A 149 2.65 -4.11 3.44
CA LEU A 149 1.21 -4.02 3.17
C LEU A 149 0.79 -4.60 1.81
N ALA A 150 1.72 -4.77 0.87
CA ALA A 150 1.44 -5.27 -0.48
C ALA A 150 0.65 -6.60 -0.51
N PRO A 151 0.94 -7.62 0.34
CA PRO A 151 0.15 -8.85 0.38
C PRO A 151 -1.30 -8.67 0.84
N TYR A 152 -1.63 -7.50 1.40
CA TYR A 152 -2.93 -7.17 1.95
C TYR A 152 -3.71 -6.18 1.08
N ALA A 153 -3.28 -5.94 -0.16
CA ALA A 153 -3.93 -5.04 -1.10
C ALA A 153 -5.41 -5.43 -1.33
N ALA A 154 -5.70 -6.70 -1.61
CA ALA A 154 -7.06 -7.21 -1.65
C ALA A 154 -7.83 -7.00 -0.33
N ASN A 155 -7.20 -7.22 0.83
CA ASN A 155 -7.85 -7.02 2.13
C ASN A 155 -8.23 -5.56 2.40
N LEU A 156 -7.39 -4.60 1.97
CA LEU A 156 -7.70 -3.15 2.03
C LEU A 156 -8.94 -2.79 1.21
N ALA A 157 -9.21 -3.52 0.12
CA ALA A 157 -10.44 -3.43 -0.65
C ALA A 157 -11.65 -4.13 0.00
N GLY A 158 -11.47 -4.76 1.17
CA GLY A 158 -12.48 -5.54 1.88
C GLY A 158 -12.70 -6.94 1.30
N ILE A 159 -11.76 -7.44 0.50
CA ILE A 159 -11.79 -8.80 -0.06
C ILE A 159 -11.16 -9.75 0.96
N ASN A 160 -11.84 -10.84 1.28
CA ASN A 160 -11.39 -11.84 2.26
C ASN A 160 -11.38 -13.27 1.68
N THR A 161 -11.38 -13.39 0.35
CA THR A 161 -11.43 -14.69 -0.34
C THR A 161 -10.08 -15.40 -0.22
N PRO A 162 -10.03 -16.63 0.35
CA PRO A 162 -8.79 -17.39 0.44
C PRO A 162 -8.14 -17.59 -0.94
N GLY A 163 -6.83 -17.44 -1.01
CA GLY A 163 -6.06 -17.52 -2.26
C GLY A 163 -5.88 -16.18 -2.97
N ILE A 164 -6.71 -15.17 -2.67
CA ILE A 164 -6.55 -13.79 -3.15
C ILE A 164 -6.17 -12.87 -1.99
N ALA A 165 -6.90 -12.96 -0.88
CA ALA A 165 -6.64 -12.18 0.32
C ALA A 165 -5.69 -12.92 1.28
N ALA A 166 -4.76 -12.19 1.88
CA ALA A 166 -3.90 -12.71 2.93
C ALA A 166 -4.68 -12.87 4.27
N PRO A 167 -4.29 -13.83 5.13
CA PRO A 167 -5.02 -14.12 6.36
C PRO A 167 -4.80 -13.07 7.45
N ALA A 168 -5.73 -13.05 8.43
CA ALA A 168 -5.63 -12.32 9.70
C ALA A 168 -5.43 -10.80 9.60
N PHE A 169 -5.70 -10.19 8.45
CA PHE A 169 -5.74 -8.75 8.31
C PHE A 169 -7.16 -8.22 8.56
N THR A 170 -7.29 -7.22 9.41
CA THR A 170 -8.57 -6.53 9.63
C THR A 170 -8.68 -5.35 8.66
N PRO A 171 -9.64 -5.35 7.72
CA PRO A 171 -9.85 -4.21 6.83
C PRO A 171 -10.09 -2.92 7.64
N PRO A 172 -9.49 -1.78 7.24
CA PRO A 172 -9.57 -0.52 7.99
C PRO A 172 -10.91 0.21 7.81
N ASP A 173 -11.76 -0.29 6.91
CA ASP A 173 -13.00 0.32 6.48
C ASP A 173 -14.16 -0.67 6.60
N GLU A 174 -15.28 -0.19 7.12
CA GLU A 174 -16.53 -0.95 7.14
C GLU A 174 -16.97 -1.36 5.72
N PRO A 175 -17.67 -2.50 5.56
CA PRO A 175 -18.25 -2.88 4.28
C PRO A 175 -19.14 -1.75 3.70
N ASN A 176 -19.03 -1.51 2.40
CA ASN A 176 -19.74 -0.44 1.67
C ASN A 176 -19.42 1.00 2.10
N SER A 177 -18.32 1.24 2.84
CA SER A 177 -17.83 2.59 3.10
C SER A 177 -17.15 3.19 1.85
N PRO A 178 -16.95 4.52 1.78
CA PRO A 178 -16.17 5.17 0.73
C PRO A 178 -14.67 4.81 0.69
N ARG A 179 -14.18 4.00 1.63
CA ARG A 179 -12.79 3.51 1.74
C ARG A 179 -11.73 4.57 2.05
N HIS A 180 -12.09 5.62 2.81
CA HIS A 180 -11.16 6.69 3.15
C HIS A 180 -9.92 6.19 3.91
N ASN A 181 -10.05 5.22 4.83
CA ASN A 181 -8.90 4.75 5.59
C ASN A 181 -7.94 3.94 4.71
N ALA A 182 -8.46 3.07 3.83
CA ALA A 182 -7.65 2.35 2.86
C ALA A 182 -6.92 3.30 1.91
N ILE A 183 -7.59 4.35 1.39
CA ILE A 183 -6.96 5.39 0.58
C ILE A 183 -5.83 6.07 1.35
N ASN A 184 -6.08 6.47 2.60
CA ASN A 184 -5.09 7.12 3.47
C ASN A 184 -3.85 6.23 3.68
N ILE A 185 -4.05 4.96 4.03
CA ILE A 185 -2.98 3.98 4.24
C ILE A 185 -2.13 3.84 2.97
N VAL A 186 -2.79 3.63 1.82
CA VAL A 186 -2.09 3.42 0.55
C VAL A 186 -1.37 4.71 0.13
N SER A 187 -1.95 5.90 0.35
CA SER A 187 -1.32 7.19 -0.01
C SER A 187 0.04 7.37 0.66
N ILE A 188 0.15 6.99 1.94
CA ILE A 188 1.43 7.00 2.65
C ILE A 188 2.37 5.92 2.10
N ALA A 189 1.86 4.70 1.89
CA ALA A 189 2.67 3.58 1.39
C ALA A 189 3.26 3.87 0.00
N VAL A 190 2.57 4.65 -0.84
CA VAL A 190 3.01 5.02 -2.20
C VAL A 190 3.70 6.39 -2.27
N SER A 191 4.05 7.00 -1.14
CA SER A 191 4.69 8.33 -1.09
C SER A 191 6.17 8.36 -1.55
N ASP A 192 6.74 7.20 -1.86
CA ASP A 192 8.01 7.03 -2.56
C ASP A 192 7.78 6.33 -3.91
N LYS A 193 8.58 6.65 -4.92
CA LYS A 193 8.41 6.13 -6.27
C LYS A 193 8.55 4.61 -6.36
N ASP A 194 9.55 4.03 -5.71
CA ASP A 194 9.76 2.57 -5.76
C ASP A 194 8.69 1.86 -4.93
N ALA A 195 8.31 2.45 -3.79
CA ALA A 195 7.21 1.98 -2.96
C ALA A 195 5.87 1.98 -3.72
N ALA A 196 5.61 3.02 -4.51
CA ALA A 196 4.43 3.15 -5.35
C ALA A 196 4.34 2.07 -6.42
N ASN A 197 5.44 1.82 -7.16
CA ASN A 197 5.50 0.77 -8.17
C ASN A 197 5.28 -0.61 -7.55
N HIS A 198 5.96 -0.91 -6.44
CA HIS A 198 5.82 -2.20 -5.76
C HIS A 198 4.39 -2.48 -5.30
N PHE A 199 3.73 -1.48 -4.69
CA PHE A 199 2.35 -1.65 -4.24
C PHE A 199 1.37 -1.76 -5.42
N ALA A 200 1.59 -0.98 -6.48
CA ALA A 200 0.78 -1.06 -7.69
C ALA A 200 0.88 -2.44 -8.34
N ASP A 201 2.08 -3.04 -8.42
CA ASP A 201 2.30 -4.39 -8.92
C ASP A 201 1.48 -5.43 -8.14
N ALA A 202 1.44 -5.33 -6.81
CA ALA A 202 0.62 -6.20 -5.97
C ALA A 202 -0.88 -6.02 -6.26
N VAL A 203 -1.35 -4.78 -6.38
CA VAL A 203 -2.75 -4.48 -6.74
C VAL A 203 -3.10 -5.02 -8.12
N PHE A 204 -2.21 -4.91 -9.11
CA PHE A 204 -2.45 -5.49 -10.45
C PHE A 204 -2.51 -7.02 -10.39
N ALA A 205 -1.60 -7.66 -9.63
CA ALA A 205 -1.61 -9.11 -9.47
C ALA A 205 -2.91 -9.61 -8.81
N ASP A 206 -3.39 -8.94 -7.77
CA ASP A 206 -4.67 -9.26 -7.12
C ASP A 206 -5.86 -9.01 -8.05
N ALA A 207 -5.82 -7.92 -8.84
CA ALA A 207 -6.85 -7.63 -9.83
C ALA A 207 -6.93 -8.70 -10.91
N SER A 208 -5.80 -9.14 -11.46
CA SER A 208 -5.75 -10.24 -12.43
C SER A 208 -6.28 -11.55 -11.83
N GLN A 209 -5.95 -11.87 -10.57
CA GLN A 209 -6.51 -13.04 -9.88
C GLN A 209 -8.04 -12.96 -9.68
N ILE A 210 -8.58 -11.77 -9.40
CA ILE A 210 -10.04 -11.57 -9.32
C ILE A 210 -10.69 -11.80 -10.68
N ALA A 211 -10.11 -11.27 -11.75
CA ALA A 211 -10.61 -11.47 -13.10
C ALA A 211 -10.59 -12.94 -13.51
N ASP A 212 -9.51 -13.66 -13.19
CA ASP A 212 -9.35 -15.09 -13.44
C ASP A 212 -10.39 -15.93 -12.68
N ALA A 213 -10.48 -15.77 -11.36
CA ALA A 213 -11.43 -16.50 -10.54
C ALA A 213 -12.89 -16.23 -10.96
N TRP A 214 -13.21 -14.98 -11.32
CA TRP A 214 -14.53 -14.63 -11.82
C TRP A 214 -14.80 -15.27 -13.20
N LEU A 215 -13.88 -15.14 -14.16
CA LEU A 215 -14.09 -15.65 -15.51
C LEU A 215 -14.20 -17.18 -15.53
N SER A 216 -13.34 -17.86 -14.78
CA SER A 216 -13.41 -19.31 -14.61
C SER A 216 -14.76 -19.74 -14.05
N SER A 217 -15.29 -19.03 -13.04
CA SER A 217 -16.63 -19.33 -12.52
C SER A 217 -17.74 -19.15 -13.55
N VAL A 218 -17.61 -18.17 -14.45
CA VAL A 218 -18.57 -17.95 -15.54
C VAL A 218 -18.51 -19.08 -16.57
N LEU A 219 -17.30 -19.46 -17.00
CA LEU A 219 -17.10 -20.50 -18.01
C LEU A 219 -17.51 -21.88 -17.49
N ASP A 220 -17.21 -22.17 -16.23
CA ASP A 220 -17.56 -23.44 -15.56
C ASP A 220 -18.99 -23.47 -15.00
N GLN A 221 -19.74 -22.38 -15.13
CA GLN A 221 -21.10 -22.24 -14.61
C GLN A 221 -21.20 -22.48 -13.09
N GLN A 222 -20.21 -21.97 -12.35
CA GLN A 222 -20.12 -22.05 -10.90
C GLN A 222 -20.46 -20.70 -10.25
N SER A 223 -20.64 -20.72 -8.92
CA SER A 223 -20.80 -19.47 -8.16
C SER A 223 -19.44 -18.78 -7.99
N ALA A 224 -19.36 -17.51 -8.37
CA ALA A 224 -18.14 -16.73 -8.21
C ALA A 224 -17.85 -16.45 -6.72
N THR A 225 -16.60 -16.68 -6.30
CA THR A 225 -16.10 -16.35 -4.94
C THR A 225 -15.64 -14.90 -4.82
N VAL A 226 -15.50 -14.23 -5.95
CA VAL A 226 -15.17 -12.82 -6.09
C VAL A 226 -16.02 -12.19 -7.19
N THR A 227 -16.13 -10.86 -7.16
CA THR A 227 -17.00 -10.11 -8.06
C THR A 227 -16.23 -9.04 -8.82
N PRO A 228 -16.72 -8.62 -10.01
CA PRO A 228 -16.15 -7.49 -10.73
C PRO A 228 -16.24 -6.17 -9.92
N CYS A 229 -17.20 -6.05 -8.99
CA CYS A 229 -17.27 -4.93 -8.04
C CYS A 229 -16.04 -4.87 -7.12
N GLN A 230 -15.60 -6.02 -6.59
CA GLN A 230 -14.39 -6.08 -5.78
C GLN A 230 -13.13 -5.70 -6.59
N TYR A 231 -13.06 -6.12 -7.86
CA TYR A 231 -12.02 -5.64 -8.79
C TYR A 231 -12.07 -4.10 -8.88
N GLY A 232 -13.23 -3.51 -9.13
CA GLY A 232 -13.40 -2.05 -9.21
C GLY A 232 -12.96 -1.29 -7.96
N ILE A 233 -13.33 -1.76 -6.77
CA ILE A 233 -12.94 -1.16 -5.48
C ILE A 233 -11.41 -1.17 -5.34
N LEU A 234 -10.78 -2.33 -5.54
CA LEU A 234 -9.34 -2.50 -5.43
C LEU A 234 -8.57 -1.53 -6.35
N ARG A 235 -8.99 -1.45 -7.62
CA ARG A 235 -8.38 -0.55 -8.62
C ARG A 235 -8.55 0.91 -8.23
N ARG A 236 -9.73 1.30 -7.72
CA ARG A 236 -10.01 2.69 -7.36
C ARG A 236 -9.28 3.15 -6.10
N ILE A 237 -9.07 2.27 -5.12
CA ILE A 237 -8.26 2.61 -3.94
C ILE A 237 -6.85 3.04 -4.36
N LEU A 238 -6.20 2.27 -5.23
CA LEU A 238 -4.86 2.62 -5.72
C LEU A 238 -4.87 3.95 -6.51
N ASP A 239 -5.84 4.13 -7.41
CA ASP A 239 -5.98 5.34 -8.22
C ASP A 239 -6.18 6.60 -7.34
N ARG A 240 -7.06 6.53 -6.34
CA ARG A 240 -7.28 7.62 -5.40
C ARG A 240 -6.10 7.87 -4.48
N ALA A 241 -5.39 6.83 -4.07
CA ALA A 241 -4.22 6.98 -3.21
C ALA A 241 -3.06 7.67 -3.94
N LEU A 242 -2.76 7.22 -5.17
CA LEU A 242 -1.72 7.83 -6.00
C LEU A 242 -2.08 9.26 -6.42
N THR A 243 -3.36 9.54 -6.65
CA THR A 243 -3.83 10.92 -6.92
C THR A 243 -3.73 11.78 -5.66
N THR A 244 -4.17 11.28 -4.50
CA THR A 244 -4.08 12.00 -3.21
C THR A 244 -2.66 12.42 -2.90
N GLU A 245 -1.70 11.51 -3.07
CA GLU A 245 -0.29 11.78 -2.82
C GLU A 245 0.30 12.75 -3.86
N ALA A 246 -0.07 12.64 -5.13
CA ALA A 246 0.37 13.60 -6.15
C ALA A 246 -0.22 15.02 -5.96
N ASP A 247 -1.48 15.10 -5.56
CA ASP A 247 -2.17 16.35 -5.22
C ASP A 247 -1.51 17.01 -4.00
N ASP A 248 -1.15 16.22 -2.97
CA ASP A 248 -0.43 16.70 -1.78
C ASP A 248 0.92 17.33 -2.14
N ARG A 249 1.76 16.64 -2.92
CA ARG A 249 3.02 17.23 -3.43
C ARG A 249 2.79 18.49 -4.29
N THR A 250 1.68 18.55 -5.01
CA THR A 250 1.30 19.75 -5.77
C THR A 250 1.00 20.90 -4.82
N HIS A 251 0.26 20.65 -3.73
CA HIS A 251 -0.02 21.65 -2.69
C HIS A 251 1.23 22.07 -1.91
N ASP A 252 2.18 21.16 -1.64
CA ASP A 252 3.47 21.52 -1.04
C ASP A 252 4.21 22.58 -1.86
N LYS A 253 4.16 22.43 -3.19
CA LYS A 253 4.89 23.27 -4.13
C LYS A 253 4.20 24.61 -4.39
N PHE A 254 2.87 24.65 -4.38
CA PHE A 254 2.10 25.81 -4.84
C PHE A 254 1.14 26.40 -3.81
N GLY A 255 0.99 25.78 -2.63
CA GLY A 255 0.01 26.15 -1.60
C GLY A 255 -1.44 25.86 -2.02
N ASP A 256 -2.40 26.44 -1.30
CA ASP A 256 -3.85 26.17 -1.47
C ASP A 256 -4.44 26.72 -2.79
N SER A 257 -3.62 27.35 -3.63
CA SER A 257 -4.01 27.88 -4.94
C SER A 257 -3.14 27.24 -6.02
N PRO A 258 -3.27 25.93 -6.24
CA PRO A 258 -2.51 25.25 -7.28
C PRO A 258 -2.83 25.86 -8.65
N PRO A 259 -1.88 25.82 -9.60
CA PRO A 259 -2.09 26.37 -10.92
C PRO A 259 -3.30 25.72 -11.59
N THR A 260 -4.10 26.51 -12.34
CA THR A 260 -5.19 25.95 -13.16
C THR A 260 -4.67 25.12 -14.34
N ASP A 261 -3.41 25.32 -14.71
CA ASP A 261 -2.70 24.55 -15.71
C ASP A 261 -2.27 23.19 -15.13
N THR A 262 -2.99 22.13 -15.52
CA THR A 262 -2.78 20.76 -15.04
C THR A 262 -1.41 20.19 -15.42
N THR A 263 -0.72 20.76 -16.40
CA THR A 263 0.66 20.35 -16.74
C THR A 263 1.67 20.73 -15.67
N LYS A 264 1.30 21.60 -14.74
CA LYS A 264 2.12 22.01 -13.60
C LYS A 264 1.88 21.18 -12.34
N HIS A 265 0.87 20.32 -12.36
CA HIS A 265 0.56 19.42 -11.25
C HIS A 265 1.56 18.29 -11.24
N GLU A 266 2.01 17.92 -10.03
CA GLU A 266 2.83 16.72 -9.87
C GLU A 266 2.00 15.52 -10.32
N GLN A 267 2.65 14.59 -11.02
CA GLN A 267 1.98 13.41 -11.56
C GLN A 267 2.14 12.23 -10.61
N PRO A 268 1.15 11.33 -10.50
CA PRO A 268 1.32 10.04 -9.84
C PRO A 268 2.64 9.35 -10.22
N TYR A 269 3.33 8.75 -9.25
CA TYR A 269 4.59 8.04 -9.51
C TYR A 269 4.45 6.86 -10.46
N VAL A 270 3.25 6.26 -10.50
CA VAL A 270 2.89 5.19 -11.41
C VAL A 270 2.06 5.78 -12.54
N ASN A 271 2.53 5.63 -13.78
CA ASN A 271 1.82 6.16 -14.94
C ASN A 271 0.60 5.27 -15.27
N TYR A 272 -0.59 5.84 -15.12
CA TYR A 272 -1.89 5.19 -15.31
C TYR A 272 -2.44 5.24 -16.73
N SER A 273 -1.82 5.97 -17.66
CA SER A 273 -2.35 6.15 -19.03
C SER A 273 -2.65 4.82 -19.74
N LEU A 274 -2.02 3.76 -19.25
CA LEU A 274 -2.11 2.40 -19.73
C LEU A 274 -2.99 1.51 -18.82
N THR A 275 -2.81 1.54 -17.51
CA THR A 275 -3.42 0.52 -16.63
C THR A 275 -4.85 0.81 -16.15
N GLY A 276 -5.41 2.01 -16.38
CA GLY A 276 -6.77 2.36 -15.92
C GLY A 276 -7.90 1.85 -16.83
N PHE A 277 -7.76 1.99 -18.15
CA PHE A 277 -8.91 1.93 -19.07
C PHE A 277 -9.03 0.63 -19.89
N TYR A 278 -7.92 -0.08 -20.15
CA TYR A 278 -7.94 -1.36 -20.87
C TYR A 278 -7.56 -2.58 -20.02
N GLN A 279 -7.10 -2.36 -18.78
CA GLN A 279 -6.70 -3.45 -17.89
C GLN A 279 -7.80 -4.50 -17.67
N PRO A 280 -9.10 -4.14 -17.52
CA PRO A 280 -10.17 -5.14 -17.46
C PRO A 280 -10.21 -6.08 -18.68
N ASP A 281 -10.10 -5.54 -19.90
CA ASP A 281 -10.06 -6.38 -21.12
C ASP A 281 -8.82 -7.27 -21.12
N LEU A 282 -7.65 -6.70 -20.78
CA LEU A 282 -6.39 -7.42 -20.74
C LEU A 282 -6.43 -8.57 -19.74
N ASP A 283 -6.90 -8.34 -18.52
CA ASP A 283 -6.98 -9.35 -17.47
C ASP A 283 -8.01 -10.43 -17.81
N LEU A 284 -9.15 -10.06 -18.41
CA LEU A 284 -10.13 -11.04 -18.89
C LEU A 284 -9.59 -11.89 -20.04
N VAL A 285 -8.83 -11.31 -20.98
CA VAL A 285 -8.20 -12.08 -22.06
C VAL A 285 -7.10 -12.99 -21.51
N LYS A 286 -6.29 -12.52 -20.55
CA LYS A 286 -5.29 -13.37 -19.88
C LYS A 286 -5.96 -14.54 -19.15
N ALA A 287 -7.00 -14.27 -18.35
CA ALA A 287 -7.79 -15.29 -17.68
C ALA A 287 -8.37 -16.31 -18.67
N LEU A 288 -8.86 -15.85 -19.84
CA LEU A 288 -9.38 -16.72 -20.88
C LEU A 288 -8.29 -17.67 -21.41
N GLN A 289 -7.09 -17.14 -21.63
CA GLN A 289 -5.94 -17.93 -22.06
C GLN A 289 -5.50 -18.92 -20.99
N ASP A 290 -5.46 -18.51 -19.73
CA ASP A 290 -5.05 -19.37 -18.62
C ASP A 290 -6.03 -20.54 -18.43
N HIS A 291 -7.32 -20.30 -18.65
CA HIS A 291 -8.36 -21.32 -18.62
C HIS A 291 -8.28 -22.31 -19.80
N ASP A 292 -8.11 -21.82 -21.03
CA ASP A 292 -8.20 -22.64 -22.25
C ASP A 292 -6.84 -23.07 -22.84
N GLY A 293 -5.74 -22.56 -22.29
CA GLY A 293 -4.36 -22.70 -22.81
C GLY A 293 -4.06 -21.76 -23.99
N THR A 294 -4.94 -21.69 -25.00
CA THR A 294 -4.82 -20.76 -26.14
C THR A 294 -6.17 -20.14 -26.48
N ILE A 295 -6.15 -18.95 -27.09
CA ILE A 295 -7.38 -18.26 -27.50
C ILE A 295 -7.56 -18.39 -29.00
N GLU A 296 -8.65 -19.02 -29.43
CA GLU A 296 -9.08 -18.94 -30.83
C GLU A 296 -9.53 -17.51 -31.15
N HIS A 297 -8.91 -16.90 -32.16
CA HIS A 297 -9.15 -15.52 -32.52
C HIS A 297 -9.09 -15.30 -34.03
N ASN A 298 -9.68 -14.19 -34.50
CA ASN A 298 -9.61 -13.82 -35.90
C ASN A 298 -8.16 -13.44 -36.28
N PRO A 299 -7.62 -13.91 -37.42
CA PRO A 299 -6.24 -13.60 -37.84
C PRO A 299 -5.88 -12.12 -37.87
N ARG A 300 -6.86 -11.22 -37.97
CA ARG A 300 -6.63 -9.76 -37.87
C ARG A 300 -6.00 -9.33 -36.53
N TYR A 301 -6.15 -10.13 -35.47
CA TYR A 301 -5.57 -9.83 -34.16
C TYR A 301 -4.23 -10.50 -33.91
N ASN A 302 -3.63 -11.20 -34.90
CA ASN A 302 -2.35 -11.89 -34.73
C ASN A 302 -1.22 -10.96 -34.24
N TYR A 303 -1.35 -9.64 -34.40
CA TYR A 303 -0.39 -8.69 -33.87
C TYR A 303 -0.36 -8.68 -32.32
N LEU A 304 -1.48 -9.01 -31.66
CA LEU A 304 -1.59 -9.14 -30.20
C LEU A 304 -1.06 -10.47 -29.65
N PHE A 305 -0.80 -11.46 -30.51
CA PHE A 305 -0.43 -12.83 -30.11
C PHE A 305 0.93 -13.26 -30.65
N GLY A 306 1.65 -14.04 -29.87
CA GLY A 306 2.88 -14.71 -30.26
C GLY A 306 2.64 -15.88 -31.23
N PRO A 307 3.71 -16.48 -31.78
CA PRO A 307 3.61 -17.64 -32.68
C PRO A 307 2.95 -18.88 -32.05
N ASP A 308 2.91 -18.93 -30.72
CA ASP A 308 2.29 -19.95 -29.88
C ASP A 308 0.82 -19.64 -29.53
N ASN A 309 0.24 -18.58 -30.11
CA ASN A 309 -1.08 -18.04 -29.79
C ASN A 309 -1.23 -17.56 -28.33
N HIS A 310 -0.12 -17.25 -27.66
CA HIS A 310 -0.15 -16.57 -26.36
C HIS A 310 -0.19 -15.05 -26.55
N LEU A 311 -0.97 -14.36 -25.72
CA LEU A 311 -1.05 -12.92 -25.70
C LEU A 311 0.34 -12.35 -25.40
N LYS A 312 0.79 -11.46 -26.27
CA LYS A 312 2.04 -10.71 -26.05
C LYS A 312 1.87 -9.73 -24.89
N ASP A 313 2.97 -9.11 -24.50
CA ASP A 313 2.94 -7.96 -23.61
C ASP A 313 2.30 -6.76 -24.35
N ILE A 314 1.00 -6.58 -24.12
CA ILE A 314 0.21 -5.51 -24.77
C ILE A 314 0.72 -4.13 -24.39
N ILE A 315 1.24 -3.96 -23.18
CA ILE A 315 1.82 -2.69 -22.73
C ILE A 315 3.05 -2.39 -23.59
N ALA A 316 3.95 -3.36 -23.75
CA ALA A 316 5.13 -3.21 -24.61
C ALA A 316 4.78 -2.93 -26.08
N ILE A 317 3.72 -3.54 -26.61
CA ILE A 317 3.23 -3.27 -27.99
C ILE A 317 2.78 -1.82 -28.12
N VAL A 318 1.96 -1.32 -27.18
CA VAL A 318 1.48 0.07 -27.19
C VAL A 318 2.64 1.05 -27.02
N ASP A 319 3.56 0.79 -26.08
CA ASP A 319 4.72 1.64 -25.82
C ASP A 319 5.70 1.70 -27.01
N SER A 320 5.80 0.60 -27.77
CA SER A 320 6.62 0.55 -28.99
C SER A 320 6.00 1.32 -30.16
N GLY A 321 4.72 1.70 -30.07
CA GLY A 321 3.97 2.34 -31.15
C GLY A 321 3.51 1.38 -32.25
N GLU A 322 3.60 0.06 -32.06
CA GLU A 322 3.06 -0.94 -32.99
C GLU A 322 1.53 -0.83 -33.12
N THR A 323 0.86 -0.37 -32.06
CA THR A 323 -0.56 0.01 -32.06
C THR A 323 -0.81 1.17 -31.09
N ASN A 324 -2.01 1.75 -31.11
CA ASN A 324 -2.45 2.70 -30.09
C ASN A 324 -3.36 2.01 -29.04
N ASP A 325 -3.48 2.64 -27.88
CA ASP A 325 -4.29 2.21 -26.75
C ASP A 325 -5.75 1.90 -27.13
N GLY A 326 -6.39 2.78 -27.90
CA GLY A 326 -7.78 2.63 -28.33
C GLY A 326 -7.99 1.43 -29.24
N THR A 327 -7.06 1.19 -30.17
CA THR A 327 -7.09 0.02 -31.08
C THR A 327 -6.85 -1.27 -30.30
N ALA A 328 -5.82 -1.33 -29.46
CA ALA A 328 -5.55 -2.52 -28.65
C ALA A 328 -6.76 -2.88 -27.77
N LYS A 329 -7.36 -1.88 -27.11
CA LYS A 329 -8.56 -2.08 -26.29
C LYS A 329 -9.73 -2.63 -27.10
N ALA A 330 -10.07 -1.97 -28.20
CA ALA A 330 -11.20 -2.38 -29.04
C ALA A 330 -11.02 -3.82 -29.53
N ASP A 331 -9.80 -4.21 -29.88
CA ASP A 331 -9.51 -5.55 -30.37
C ASP A 331 -9.54 -6.61 -29.26
N LEU A 332 -9.06 -6.32 -28.04
CA LEU A 332 -9.25 -7.19 -26.88
C LEU A 332 -10.75 -7.38 -26.56
N THR A 333 -11.54 -6.31 -26.57
CA THR A 333 -13.00 -6.41 -26.40
C THR A 333 -13.64 -7.26 -27.49
N ASN A 334 -13.20 -7.12 -28.75
CA ASN A 334 -13.71 -7.93 -29.85
C ASN A 334 -13.33 -9.42 -29.70
N ILE A 335 -12.15 -9.73 -29.19
CA ILE A 335 -11.72 -11.11 -28.88
C ILE A 335 -12.66 -11.71 -27.83
N LEU A 336 -12.88 -11.01 -26.71
CA LEU A 336 -13.79 -11.47 -25.65
C LEU A 336 -15.21 -11.67 -26.18
N THR A 337 -15.77 -10.70 -26.88
CA THR A 337 -17.17 -10.75 -27.34
C THR A 337 -17.42 -11.71 -28.50
N SER A 338 -16.39 -12.15 -29.23
CA SER A 338 -16.52 -13.15 -30.31
C SER A 338 -16.18 -14.57 -29.88
N TYR A 339 -15.56 -14.73 -28.70
CA TYR A 339 -15.13 -16.01 -28.18
C TYR A 339 -16.28 -17.04 -28.14
N ARG A 340 -16.02 -18.23 -28.69
CA ARG A 340 -16.94 -19.40 -28.81
C ARG A 340 -18.37 -19.02 -29.26
N GLY A 341 -18.50 -18.14 -30.24
CA GLY A 341 -19.81 -17.72 -30.76
C GLY A 341 -20.51 -16.68 -29.88
N GLY A 342 -19.76 -15.93 -29.08
CA GLY A 342 -20.24 -14.81 -28.28
C GLY A 342 -20.72 -15.15 -26.88
N VAL A 343 -20.29 -16.31 -26.34
CA VAL A 343 -20.69 -16.74 -24.98
C VAL A 343 -20.25 -15.75 -23.89
N LEU A 344 -19.18 -14.99 -24.13
CA LEU A 344 -18.68 -13.97 -23.20
C LEU A 344 -19.23 -12.55 -23.46
N ALA A 345 -20.06 -12.32 -24.48
CA ALA A 345 -20.55 -10.97 -24.78
C ALA A 345 -21.33 -10.34 -23.61
N LEU A 346 -22.26 -11.08 -23.01
CA LEU A 346 -23.01 -10.62 -21.84
C LEU A 346 -22.17 -10.67 -20.55
N PRO A 347 -21.41 -11.76 -20.26
CA PRO A 347 -20.50 -11.76 -19.12
C PRO A 347 -19.52 -10.58 -19.09
N SER A 348 -18.84 -10.26 -20.20
CA SER A 348 -17.91 -9.14 -20.26
C SER A 348 -18.61 -7.81 -19.95
N LEU A 349 -19.84 -7.60 -20.47
CA LEU A 349 -20.64 -6.42 -20.10
C LEU A 349 -20.98 -6.38 -18.60
N ASN A 350 -21.34 -7.52 -18.01
CA ASN A 350 -21.59 -7.62 -16.57
C ASN A 350 -20.33 -7.36 -15.75
N PHE A 351 -19.17 -7.80 -16.23
CA PHE A 351 -17.88 -7.47 -15.63
C PHE A 351 -17.67 -5.96 -15.59
N TYR A 352 -17.87 -5.29 -16.72
CA TYR A 352 -17.72 -3.84 -16.82
C TYR A 352 -18.68 -3.06 -15.92
N ASN A 353 -19.93 -3.47 -15.85
CA ASN A 353 -20.90 -2.84 -14.98
C ASN A 353 -20.50 -3.00 -13.51
N GLY A 354 -20.15 -4.22 -13.09
CA GLY A 354 -19.70 -4.45 -11.71
C GLY A 354 -18.40 -3.72 -11.39
N PHE A 355 -17.41 -3.74 -12.29
CA PHE A 355 -16.18 -2.95 -12.19
C PHE A 355 -16.50 -1.48 -11.93
N ARG A 356 -17.41 -0.90 -12.72
CA ARG A 356 -17.81 0.50 -12.59
C ARG A 356 -18.53 0.77 -11.29
N ASP A 357 -19.42 -0.11 -10.85
CA ASP A 357 -20.10 0.02 -9.55
C ASP A 357 -19.10 0.05 -8.40
N GLY A 358 -18.10 -0.84 -8.43
CA GLY A 358 -17.01 -0.86 -7.46
C GLY A 358 -16.15 0.40 -7.52
N TRP A 359 -15.77 0.82 -8.72
CA TRP A 359 -14.99 2.04 -8.96
C TRP A 359 -15.71 3.29 -8.44
N ASP A 360 -17.00 3.42 -8.74
CA ASP A 360 -17.79 4.59 -8.35
C ASP A 360 -18.14 4.58 -6.85
N SER A 361 -18.00 3.44 -6.14
CA SER A 361 -18.27 3.33 -4.69
C SER A 361 -17.19 3.95 -3.81
N VAL A 362 -15.95 4.05 -4.30
CA VAL A 362 -14.78 4.59 -3.59
C VAL A 362 -14.64 6.08 -3.90
N LYS A 363 -14.51 6.94 -2.88
CA LYS A 363 -14.54 8.41 -3.02
C LYS A 363 -13.23 9.09 -2.65
#